data_AF-K1TMF8-F1
#
_entry.id   AF-K1TMF8-F1
#
_cell.length_a   1.000
_cell.length_b   1.000
_cell.length_c   1.000
_cell.angle_alpha   90.00
_cell.angle_beta   90.00
_cell.angle_gamma   90.00
#
_symmetry.space_group_name_H-M   'P 1'
#
loop_
_entity.id
_entity.type
_entity.pdbx_description
1 polymer ?
#
loop_
_entity_poly.entity_id
_entity_poly.type
_entity_poly.pdbx_seq_one_letter_code
_entity_poly.pdbx_strand_id
1 'polypeptide(L)'
;KLTSEMLMIARNEQGEQHLMEKLDFGLLSELVIEELQTKAQEKNIEITLQKQDDLFMNGDQTLILRMMMNLITNAINYGKQMDIFMLS
;
A
#
# COMPACT_ATOMS: atom_id res chain seq x y z
N LYS A 1 17.18 6.28 -3.60
CA LYS A 1 16.34 5.10 -3.94
C LYS A 1 17.02 3.77 -3.56
N LEU A 2 17.61 3.70 -2.36
CA LEU A 2 18.21 2.50 -1.75
C LEU A 2 17.83 2.42 -0.25
N THR A 3 17.02 3.37 0.24
CA THR A 3 16.85 3.63 1.67
C THR A 3 15.66 2.91 2.27
N SER A 4 14.54 2.79 1.55
CA SER A 4 13.32 2.16 2.08
C SER A 4 13.46 0.64 2.24
N GLU A 5 14.15 -0.03 1.29
CA GLU A 5 14.42 -1.48 1.34
C GLU A 5 15.47 -1.82 2.40
N MET A 6 16.54 -1.04 2.52
CA MET A 6 17.52 -1.20 3.60
C MET A 6 16.93 -0.91 5.00
N LEU A 7 16.00 0.06 5.12
CA LEU A 7 15.28 0.33 6.38
C LEU A 7 14.31 -0.79 6.77
N MET A 8 13.78 -1.55 5.81
CA MET A 8 12.87 -2.66 6.08
C MET A 8 13.62 -3.92 6.53
N ILE A 9 14.77 -4.22 5.90
CA ILE A 9 15.62 -5.36 6.26
C ILE A 9 16.28 -5.13 7.64
N ALA A 10 16.74 -3.92 7.97
CA ALA A 10 17.44 -3.62 9.22
C ALA A 10 16.58 -3.66 10.51
N ARG A 11 15.24 -3.69 10.39
CA ARG A 11 14.33 -3.77 11.56
C ARG A 11 13.77 -5.17 11.81
N ASN A 12 14.10 -6.14 10.96
CA ASN A 12 13.51 -7.47 10.99
C ASN A 12 14.22 -8.44 11.97
N GLU A 13 14.96 -7.93 12.96
CA GLU A 13 15.74 -8.74 13.90
C GLU A 13 15.20 -8.74 15.35
N GLN A 14 14.10 -8.06 15.69
CA GLN A 14 13.61 -8.07 17.07
C GLN A 14 12.09 -8.21 17.19
N GLY A 15 11.63 -9.47 17.29
CA GLY A 15 10.62 -9.88 18.27
C GLY A 15 9.17 -9.43 18.09
N GLU A 16 8.74 -8.92 16.94
CA GLU A 16 7.33 -8.64 16.72
C GLU A 16 6.56 -9.93 16.43
N GLN A 17 5.63 -10.26 17.32
CA GLN A 17 4.74 -11.41 17.16
C GLN A 17 3.67 -11.04 16.13
N HIS A 18 3.91 -11.40 14.86
CA HIS A 18 2.97 -11.11 13.78
C HIS A 18 1.63 -11.82 13.99
N LEU A 19 0.54 -11.04 14.04
CA LEU A 19 -0.80 -11.60 14.10
C LEU A 19 -1.27 -11.86 12.68
N MET A 20 -1.25 -13.13 12.27
CA MET A 20 -1.76 -13.53 10.97
C MET A 20 -3.28 -13.72 11.07
N GLU A 21 -4.03 -12.97 10.29
CA GLU A 21 -5.49 -13.06 10.24
C GLU A 21 -6.01 -13.02 8.80
N LYS A 22 -7.27 -13.43 8.60
CA LYS A 22 -7.95 -13.33 7.32
C LYS A 22 -8.43 -11.88 7.14
N LEU A 23 -7.85 -11.20 6.17
CA LEU A 23 -8.08 -9.79 5.87
C LEU A 23 -8.87 -9.63 4.58
N ASP A 24 -9.81 -8.69 4.57
CA ASP A 24 -10.48 -8.22 3.36
C ASP A 24 -9.54 -7.23 2.65
N PHE A 25 -8.96 -7.66 1.54
CA PHE A 25 -7.98 -6.86 0.82
C PHE A 25 -8.64 -5.68 0.09
N GLY A 26 -9.90 -5.82 -0.30
CA GLY A 26 -10.68 -4.73 -0.90
C GLY A 26 -10.87 -3.59 0.09
N LEU A 27 -11.26 -3.91 1.33
CA LEU A 27 -11.41 -2.93 2.40
C LEU A 27 -10.08 -2.23 2.74
N LEU A 28 -8.98 -2.98 2.86
CA LEU A 28 -7.67 -2.37 3.13
C LEU A 28 -7.22 -1.45 1.98
N SER A 29 -7.55 -1.80 0.73
CA SER A 29 -7.24 -0.98 -0.43
C SER A 29 -8.03 0.34 -0.44
N GLU A 30 -9.31 0.31 -0.09
CA GLU A 30 -10.14 1.51 0.05
C GLU A 30 -9.56 2.47 1.09
N LEU A 31 -9.20 1.96 2.27
CA LEU A 31 -8.61 2.75 3.36
C LEU A 31 -7.31 3.44 2.93
N VAL A 32 -6.43 2.71 2.24
CA VAL A 32 -5.14 3.25 1.78
C VAL A 32 -5.33 4.32 0.71
N ILE A 33 -6.31 4.14 -0.19
CA ILE A 33 -6.59 5.12 -1.24
C ILE A 33 -7.19 6.39 -0.64
N GLU A 34 -8.16 6.26 0.27
CA GLU A 34 -8.75 7.41 0.98
C GLU A 34 -7.68 8.27 1.66
N GLU A 35 -6.75 7.63 2.39
CA GLU A 35 -5.64 8.31 3.07
C GLU A 35 -4.69 9.05 2.10
N LEU A 36 -4.43 8.47 0.93
CA LEU A 36 -3.45 9.01 -0.03
C LEU A 36 -4.06 9.89 -1.13
N GLN A 37 -5.39 9.95 -1.23
CA GLN A 37 -6.10 10.64 -2.31
C GLN A 37 -5.73 12.13 -2.35
N THR A 38 -5.76 12.81 -1.21
CA THR A 38 -5.41 14.24 -1.11
C THR A 38 -3.99 14.50 -1.61
N LYS A 39 -3.03 13.67 -1.20
CA LYS A 39 -1.62 13.78 -1.60
C LYS A 39 -1.41 13.52 -3.09
N ALA A 40 -2.21 12.62 -3.68
CA ALA A 40 -2.18 12.37 -5.12
C ALA A 40 -2.78 13.54 -5.91
N GLN A 41 -3.90 14.09 -5.44
CA GLN A 41 -4.56 15.26 -6.04
C GLN A 41 -3.65 16.49 -6.08
N GLU A 42 -2.89 16.76 -5.01
CA GLU A 42 -1.90 17.85 -4.98
C GLU A 42 -0.85 17.73 -6.10
N LYS A 43 -0.63 16.51 -6.62
CA LYS A 43 0.28 16.22 -7.72
C LYS A 43 -0.40 15.99 -9.07
N ASN A 44 -1.72 16.23 -9.15
CA ASN A 44 -2.55 15.93 -10.32
C ASN A 44 -2.45 14.45 -10.74
N ILE A 45 -2.37 13.55 -9.77
CA ILE A 45 -2.38 12.10 -9.97
C ILE A 45 -3.74 11.57 -9.55
N GLU A 46 -4.37 10.80 -10.44
CA GLU A 46 -5.57 10.04 -10.14
C GLU A 46 -5.21 8.64 -9.64
N ILE A 47 -5.85 8.20 -8.56
CA ILE A 47 -5.76 6.82 -8.07
C ILE A 47 -7.08 6.14 -8.36
N THR A 48 -7.06 5.05 -9.14
CA THR A 48 -8.23 4.23 -9.41
C THR A 48 -8.11 2.89 -8.69
N LEU A 49 -9.15 2.51 -7.95
CA LEU A 49 -9.28 1.17 -7.39
C LEU A 49 -10.08 0.30 -8.34
N GLN A 50 -9.47 -0.76 -8.88
CA GLN A 50 -10.20 -1.88 -9.45
C GLN A 50 -10.37 -2.92 -8.35
N LYS A 51 -11.62 -3.22 -8.00
CA LYS A 51 -11.97 -4.11 -6.89
C LYS A 51 -12.55 -5.40 -7.43
N GLN A 52 -12.06 -6.51 -6.89
CA GLN A 52 -12.70 -7.80 -6.99
C GLN A 52 -13.47 -8.08 -5.70
N ASP A 53 -14.71 -8.57 -5.82
CA ASP A 53 -15.50 -9.00 -4.67
C ASP A 53 -14.88 -10.24 -4.00
N ASP A 54 -15.05 -10.33 -2.68
CA ASP A 54 -14.58 -11.44 -1.84
C ASP A 54 -13.07 -11.74 -1.95
N LEU A 55 -12.24 -10.71 -2.19
CA LEU A 55 -10.79 -10.85 -2.21
C LEU A 55 -10.21 -10.81 -0.78
N PHE A 56 -9.88 -11.99 -0.26
CA PHE A 56 -9.29 -12.16 1.06
C PHE A 56 -7.84 -12.64 1.00
N MET A 57 -7.04 -12.22 1.97
CA MET A 57 -5.68 -12.73 2.18
C MET A 57 -5.42 -13.06 3.64
N ASN A 58 -4.46 -13.94 3.91
CA ASN A 58 -3.96 -14.13 5.27
C ASN A 58 -2.69 -13.30 5.46
N GLY A 59 -2.63 -12.47 6.49
CA GLY A 59 -1.45 -11.67 6.78
C GLY A 59 -1.57 -10.82 8.02
N ASP A 60 -0.50 -10.10 8.34
CA ASP A 60 -0.49 -9.09 9.38
C ASP A 60 -0.99 -7.76 8.81
N GLN A 61 -2.12 -7.29 9.32
CA GLN A 61 -2.79 -6.08 8.83
C GLN A 61 -1.87 -4.87 8.83
N THR A 62 -1.07 -4.71 9.89
CA THR A 62 -0.19 -3.55 10.06
C THR A 62 0.91 -3.55 9.01
N LEU A 63 1.52 -4.71 8.77
CA LEU A 63 2.56 -4.85 7.76
C LEU A 63 2.03 -4.63 6.34
N ILE A 64 0.84 -5.15 6.03
CA ILE A 64 0.21 -4.98 4.71
C ILE A 64 -0.15 -3.51 4.46
N LEU A 65 -0.81 -2.84 5.41
CA LEU A 65 -1.12 -1.41 5.29
C LEU A 65 0.16 -0.58 5.11
N ARG A 66 1.20 -0.87 5.90
CA ARG A 66 2.50 -0.19 5.79
C ARG A 66 3.13 -0.40 4.42
N MET A 67 3.08 -1.63 3.89
CA MET A 67 3.57 -1.95 2.56
C MET A 67 2.82 -1.17 1.48
N MET A 68 1.48 -1.21 1.49
CA MET A 68 0.65 -0.52 0.50
C MET A 68 0.87 0.99 0.53
N MET A 69 0.89 1.60 1.71
CA MET A 69 1.17 3.03 1.89
C MET A 69 2.54 3.42 1.30
N ASN A 70 3.56 2.59 1.52
CA ASN A 70 4.91 2.84 0.99
C ASN A 70 4.94 2.75 -0.53
N LEU A 71 4.34 1.71 -1.11
CA LEU A 71 4.32 1.49 -2.56
C LEU A 71 3.55 2.60 -3.27
N ILE A 72 2.35 2.95 -2.80
CA ILE A 72 1.51 3.98 -3.42
C ILE A 72 2.11 5.37 -3.20
N THR A 73 2.66 5.66 -2.01
CA THR A 73 3.41 6.92 -1.80
C THR A 73 4.60 7.03 -2.74
N ASN A 74 5.32 5.94 -3.00
CA ASN A 74 6.41 5.95 -3.98
C ASN A 74 5.87 6.20 -5.39
N ALA A 75 4.73 5.61 -5.75
CA ALA A 75 4.09 5.84 -7.03
C ALA A 75 3.64 7.30 -7.21
N ILE A 76 3.04 7.92 -6.18
CA ILE A 76 2.68 9.35 -6.18
C ILE A 76 3.93 10.24 -6.28
N ASN A 77 5.02 9.86 -5.60
CA ASN A 77 6.22 10.69 -5.54
C ASN A 77 7.08 10.64 -6.79
N TYR A 78 7.10 9.49 -7.48
CA TYR A 78 8.00 9.23 -8.59
C TYR A 78 7.28 8.92 -9.91
N GLY A 79 5.96 8.76 -9.88
CA GLY A 79 5.12 8.69 -11.07
C GLY A 79 5.21 10.02 -11.80
N LYS A 80 6.07 10.10 -12.82
CA LYS A 80 5.89 11.08 -13.89
C LYS A 80 4.52 10.83 -14.47
N GLN A 81 3.69 11.87 -14.62
CA GLN A 81 2.43 11.94 -15.38
C GLN A 81 2.13 10.66 -16.18
N MET A 82 1.62 9.64 -15.51
CA MET A 82 1.38 8.31 -16.08
C MET A 82 0.36 7.63 -15.18
N ASP A 83 -0.81 7.36 -15.76
CA ASP A 83 -1.95 6.76 -15.10
C ASP A 83 -1.57 5.39 -14.53
N ILE A 84 -1.79 5.20 -13.24
CA ILE A 84 -1.53 3.92 -12.57
C ILE A 84 -2.78 3.06 -12.69
N PHE A 85 -2.78 2.16 -13.67
CA PHE A 85 -3.78 1.10 -13.77
C PHE A 85 -3.30 -0.13 -12.97
N MET A 86 -3.96 -0.43 -11.85
CA MET A 86 -3.87 -1.76 -11.25
C MET A 86 -4.98 -2.62 -11.84
N LEU A 87 -4.59 -3.64 -12.60
CA LEU A 87 -5.47 -4.72 -13.04
C LEU A 87 -5.64 -5.72 -11.89
N SER A 88 -6.90 -6.02 -11.56
CA SER A 88 -7.33 -7.18 -10.78
C SER A 88 -8.41 -7.90 -11.56
#